data_AF-A0A945C7S1-F1
#
_entry.id   AF-A0A945C7S1-F1
#
_cell.length_a   1.000
_cell.length_b   1.000
_cell.length_c   1.000
_cell.angle_alpha   90.00
_cell.angle_beta   90.00
_cell.angle_gamma   90.00
#
_symmetry.space_group_name_H-M   'P 1'
#
loop_
_entity.id
_entity.type
_entity.pdbx_description
1 polymer ?
#
loop_
_entity_poly.entity_id
_entity_poly.type
_entity_poly.pdbx_seq_one_letter_code
_entity_poly.pdbx_strand_id
1 'polypeptide(L)'
;MELSPDIVKLYQNLDRIYQKRKAIKEDENKIEVEDITSRVTFVYEKLRNSVDFKEAHLLRRFAIERNLRRRLIIETLKPQIAKNLINDLIRGHYLDNNAIPEVIVLEVAKIIKKYNELFVLLNDLYSGKERKHFFDWIIGIEACEIDMLLTPENVEDSVIEAMYNMTKTRIKFSGDTLKTREKNIQLYIAIHKSIVKSDNTIISYHLFNLYFPDWLQADANLIKLVATNFSAVYKTIQGHLKHPYQRKLFLSVSEEVVTFKILHELILQEEENISTLLTHPDDLLASAKILINKKYKFIRKKISQSSLRAIIYIFVTKMTLALVLELPYEVYILQEINYIPITINIVFPPLLMFLVALTIIPPSKENTAKILDNLKDIVYNNPAKSILCKLNTKYRQNWSFKIFYYSMFTILYIIVFGAIIVGLRNLEFNLLSGALFLFFLTMVSFFALKIRNTAKEYKVLQRKVGLIAFFIDFFSLPIVSAGRWLSTKFKKINVFAFVMDYIIEAPFKIFIAIFEEWLGFLKDQKDNMYHE
;
A
#
# COMPACT_ATOMS: atom_id res chain seq x y z
N MET A 1 -7.58 -35.99 10.01
CA MET A 1 -6.62 -35.08 10.68
C MET A 1 -7.45 -34.00 11.35
N GLU A 2 -7.16 -33.65 12.60
CA GLU A 2 -7.91 -32.61 13.32
C GLU A 2 -7.45 -31.22 12.89
N LEU A 3 -8.39 -30.27 12.78
CA LEU A 3 -8.07 -28.87 12.48
C LEU A 3 -7.38 -28.21 13.68
N SER A 4 -6.45 -27.29 13.42
CA SER A 4 -5.82 -26.52 14.49
C SER A 4 -6.81 -25.58 15.18
N PRO A 5 -6.69 -25.35 16.50
CA PRO A 5 -7.64 -24.52 17.25
C PRO A 5 -7.78 -23.09 16.70
N ASP A 6 -6.67 -22.49 16.26
CA ASP A 6 -6.67 -21.16 15.64
C ASP A 6 -7.42 -21.13 14.31
N ILE A 7 -7.38 -22.22 13.53
CA ILE A 7 -8.12 -22.35 12.27
C ILE A 7 -9.61 -22.58 12.53
N VAL A 8 -9.96 -23.31 13.58
CA VAL A 8 -11.36 -23.43 14.03
C VAL A 8 -11.91 -22.05 14.44
N LYS A 9 -11.12 -21.26 15.19
CA LYS A 9 -11.52 -19.88 15.56
C LYS A 9 -11.65 -18.98 14.34
N LEU A 10 -10.70 -19.04 13.40
CA LEU A 10 -10.76 -18.32 12.13
C LEU A 10 -12.08 -18.63 11.41
N TYR A 11 -12.42 -19.91 11.29
CA TYR A 11 -13.67 -20.34 10.67
C TYR A 11 -14.91 -19.77 11.36
N GLN A 12 -14.99 -19.84 12.69
CA GLN A 12 -16.14 -19.30 13.43
C GLN A 12 -16.32 -17.80 13.20
N ASN A 13 -15.23 -17.06 13.05
CA ASN A 13 -15.28 -15.65 12.71
C ASN A 13 -15.74 -15.43 11.26
N LEU A 14 -15.28 -16.26 10.31
CA LEU A 14 -15.70 -16.19 8.90
C LEU A 14 -17.19 -16.49 8.72
N ASP A 15 -17.72 -17.49 9.43
CA ASP A 15 -19.15 -17.82 9.37
C ASP A 15 -19.99 -16.63 9.86
N ARG A 16 -19.62 -16.02 10.99
CA ARG A 16 -20.27 -14.80 11.49
C ARG A 16 -20.25 -13.66 10.45
N ILE A 17 -19.11 -13.46 9.79
CA ILE A 17 -18.95 -12.47 8.73
C ILE A 17 -19.92 -12.72 7.58
N TYR A 18 -19.97 -13.95 7.07
CA TYR A 18 -20.82 -14.29 5.92
C TYR A 18 -22.32 -14.21 6.27
N GLN A 19 -22.72 -14.65 7.46
CA GLN A 19 -24.11 -14.50 7.94
C GLN A 19 -24.51 -13.03 8.04
N LYS A 20 -23.64 -12.17 8.59
CA LYS A 20 -23.91 -10.73 8.69
C LYS A 20 -24.02 -10.07 7.32
N ARG A 21 -23.14 -10.43 6.38
CA ARG A 21 -23.21 -9.94 4.98
C ARG A 21 -24.52 -10.35 4.32
N LYS A 22 -25.01 -11.55 4.58
CA LYS A 22 -26.30 -12.03 4.08
C LYS A 22 -27.46 -11.21 4.65
N ALA A 23 -27.46 -10.95 5.96
CA ALA A 23 -28.47 -10.10 6.60
C ALA A 23 -28.51 -8.67 6.02
N ILE A 24 -27.35 -8.04 5.74
CA ILE A 24 -27.28 -6.72 5.09
C ILE A 24 -27.84 -6.76 3.67
N LYS A 25 -27.62 -7.85 2.93
CA LYS A 25 -28.17 -8.02 1.59
C LYS A 25 -29.69 -8.19 1.58
N GLU A 26 -30.28 -8.72 2.65
CA GLU A 26 -31.71 -8.96 2.81
C GLU A 26 -32.49 -7.74 3.33
N ASP A 27 -31.80 -6.66 3.75
CA ASP A 27 -32.44 -5.40 4.17
C ASP A 27 -33.16 -4.71 2.98
N GLU A 28 -34.38 -4.22 3.19
CA GLU A 28 -35.18 -3.59 2.13
C GLU A 28 -34.84 -2.10 1.92
N ASN A 29 -34.33 -1.41 2.95
CA ASN A 29 -34.14 0.04 2.93
C ASN A 29 -32.70 0.43 2.56
N LYS A 30 -32.36 0.22 1.29
CA LYS A 30 -31.02 0.47 0.76
C LYS A 30 -30.91 1.79 0.02
N ILE A 31 -29.70 2.35 0.03
CA ILE A 31 -29.37 3.59 -0.66
C ILE A 31 -29.32 3.34 -2.16
N GLU A 32 -30.23 3.98 -2.88
CA GLU A 32 -30.21 4.06 -4.34
C GLU A 32 -29.75 5.45 -4.77
N VAL A 33 -28.78 5.50 -5.67
CA VAL A 33 -28.33 6.74 -6.32
C VAL A 33 -28.75 6.67 -7.79
N GLU A 34 -29.44 7.71 -8.27
CA GLU A 34 -29.77 7.84 -9.69
C GLU A 34 -28.49 7.99 -10.51
N ASP A 35 -28.28 7.05 -11.43
CA ASP A 35 -26.95 6.68 -11.94
C ASP A 35 -26.66 7.24 -13.35
N ILE A 36 -27.12 8.46 -13.65
CA ILE A 36 -27.05 9.00 -15.03
C ILE A 36 -25.62 9.45 -15.39
N THR A 37 -24.79 9.81 -14.40
CA THR A 37 -23.42 10.32 -14.61
C THR A 37 -22.30 9.35 -14.24
N SER A 38 -22.63 8.16 -13.73
CA SER A 38 -21.65 7.21 -13.17
C SER A 38 -20.61 6.76 -14.16
N ARG A 39 -20.95 6.59 -15.44
CA ARG A 39 -19.98 6.24 -16.48
C ARG A 39 -18.87 7.27 -16.59
N VAL A 40 -19.17 8.55 -16.47
CA VAL A 40 -18.17 9.63 -16.56
C VAL A 40 -17.32 9.66 -15.29
N THR A 41 -17.96 9.55 -14.12
CA THR A 41 -17.28 9.49 -12.81
C THR A 41 -16.36 8.26 -12.72
N PHE A 42 -16.81 7.10 -13.20
CA PHE A 42 -16.04 5.86 -13.29
C PHE A 42 -14.80 6.01 -14.17
N VAL A 43 -14.93 6.62 -15.34
CA VAL A 43 -13.80 6.86 -16.25
C VAL A 43 -12.78 7.78 -15.59
N TYR A 44 -13.23 8.84 -14.94
CA TYR A 44 -12.36 9.75 -14.18
C TYR A 44 -11.62 9.01 -13.06
N GLU A 45 -12.32 8.22 -12.24
CA GLU A 45 -11.70 7.46 -11.15
C GLU A 45 -10.72 6.39 -11.67
N LYS A 46 -11.03 5.74 -12.80
CA LYS A 46 -10.13 4.79 -13.45
C LYS A 46 -8.84 5.46 -13.94
N LEU A 47 -8.93 6.67 -14.51
CA LEU A 47 -7.76 7.48 -14.88
C LEU A 47 -6.94 7.85 -13.64
N ARG A 48 -7.57 8.32 -12.57
CA ARG A 48 -6.90 8.68 -11.30
C ARG A 48 -6.13 7.49 -10.71
N ASN A 49 -6.80 6.35 -10.58
CA ASN A 49 -6.25 5.11 -10.01
C ASN A 49 -5.09 4.55 -10.85
N SER A 50 -5.04 4.86 -12.15
CA SER A 50 -3.93 4.45 -13.01
C SER A 50 -2.61 5.18 -12.71
N VAL A 51 -2.70 6.40 -12.16
CA VAL A 51 -1.54 7.24 -11.85
C VAL A 51 -1.10 7.09 -10.40
N ASP A 52 -2.04 6.97 -9.47
CA ASP A 52 -1.74 6.77 -8.05
C ASP A 52 -1.57 5.26 -7.79
N PHE A 53 -0.35 4.75 -7.96
CA PHE A 53 0.02 3.32 -7.85
C PHE A 53 -0.22 2.72 -6.44
N LYS A 54 -1.49 2.61 -6.03
CA LYS A 54 -1.97 2.10 -4.74
C LYS A 54 -2.55 0.69 -4.92
N GLU A 55 -2.59 -0.08 -3.84
CA GLU A 55 -3.24 -1.40 -3.84
C GLU A 55 -4.76 -1.22 -3.96
N ALA A 56 -5.43 -2.11 -4.69
CA ALA A 56 -6.84 -1.95 -5.07
C ALA A 56 -7.78 -1.82 -3.86
N HIS A 57 -7.56 -2.60 -2.80
CA HIS A 57 -8.35 -2.55 -1.58
C HIS A 57 -8.23 -1.22 -0.82
N LEU A 58 -7.17 -0.43 -1.06
CA LEU A 58 -6.98 0.87 -0.40
C LEU A 58 -7.75 2.01 -1.11
N LEU A 59 -8.25 1.77 -2.32
CA LEU A 59 -8.75 2.85 -3.18
C LEU A 59 -9.99 3.53 -2.59
N ARG A 60 -10.93 2.77 -2.03
CA ARG A 60 -12.13 3.30 -1.38
C ARG A 60 -11.78 4.21 -0.20
N ARG A 61 -10.95 3.72 0.74
CA ARG A 61 -10.47 4.54 1.85
C ARG A 61 -9.75 5.81 1.40
N PHE A 62 -8.93 5.73 0.35
CA PHE A 62 -8.31 6.94 -0.20
C PHE A 62 -9.34 7.90 -0.84
N ALA A 63 -10.41 7.39 -1.45
CA ALA A 63 -11.51 8.23 -1.93
C ALA A 63 -12.23 8.91 -0.76
N ILE A 64 -12.49 8.19 0.33
CA ILE A 64 -13.02 8.76 1.59
C ILE A 64 -12.10 9.86 2.11
N GLU A 65 -10.79 9.57 2.24
CA GLU A 65 -9.80 10.54 2.73
C GLU A 65 -9.76 11.81 1.88
N ARG A 66 -9.77 11.69 0.54
CA ARG A 66 -9.84 12.85 -0.38
C ARG A 66 -11.13 13.64 -0.17
N ASN A 67 -12.25 12.93 -0.06
CA ASN A 67 -13.57 13.52 0.14
C ASN A 67 -13.61 14.34 1.44
N LEU A 68 -13.14 13.78 2.56
CA LEU A 68 -13.04 14.45 3.86
C LEU A 68 -12.10 15.66 3.81
N ARG A 69 -10.90 15.53 3.21
CA ARG A 69 -9.93 16.63 3.05
C ARG A 69 -10.52 17.82 2.31
N ARG A 70 -11.22 17.55 1.20
CA ARG A 70 -11.88 18.58 0.39
C ARG A 70 -12.95 19.32 1.20
N ARG A 71 -13.76 18.58 1.97
CA ARG A 71 -14.86 19.15 2.77
C ARG A 71 -14.38 20.09 3.86
N LEU A 72 -13.29 19.75 4.55
CA LEU A 72 -12.72 20.62 5.59
C LEU A 72 -12.13 21.92 5.04
N ILE A 73 -11.87 22.01 3.73
CA ILE A 73 -11.39 23.21 3.04
C ILE A 73 -12.54 24.03 2.43
N ILE A 74 -13.63 23.38 2.00
CA ILE A 74 -14.66 23.98 1.11
C ILE A 74 -16.09 24.00 1.72
N GLU A 75 -16.46 23.04 2.59
CA GLU A 75 -17.86 22.78 2.99
C GLU A 75 -18.04 22.56 4.51
N THR A 76 -17.67 23.53 5.34
CA THR A 76 -17.84 23.41 6.81
C THR A 76 -19.30 23.42 7.31
N LEU A 77 -20.33 23.52 6.46
CA LEU A 77 -21.68 23.91 6.91
C LEU A 77 -22.89 23.26 6.18
N LYS A 78 -22.77 22.11 5.51
CA LYS A 78 -23.96 21.42 4.95
C LYS A 78 -24.46 20.28 5.87
N PRO A 79 -25.78 20.13 6.09
CA PRO A 79 -26.35 19.13 7.02
C PRO A 79 -26.28 17.65 6.53
N GLN A 80 -25.85 17.38 5.29
CA GLN A 80 -25.90 16.03 4.67
C GLN A 80 -24.52 15.45 4.29
N ILE A 81 -23.49 15.71 5.10
CA ILE A 81 -22.09 15.31 4.79
C ILE A 81 -21.95 13.80 4.56
N ALA A 82 -22.54 13.00 5.45
CA ALA A 82 -22.46 11.53 5.36
C ALA A 82 -23.15 10.99 4.10
N LYS A 83 -24.34 11.50 3.77
CA LYS A 83 -25.09 11.10 2.57
C LYS A 83 -24.30 11.42 1.30
N ASN A 84 -23.74 12.62 1.21
CA ASN A 84 -22.94 13.04 0.06
C ASN A 84 -21.65 12.22 -0.08
N LEU A 85 -21.01 11.84 1.03
CA LEU A 85 -19.85 10.95 1.00
C LEU A 85 -20.22 9.58 0.42
N ILE A 86 -21.32 8.97 0.89
CA ILE A 86 -21.75 7.65 0.43
C ILE A 86 -22.17 7.71 -1.06
N ASN A 87 -22.92 8.73 -1.46
CA ASN A 87 -23.30 8.92 -2.86
C ASN A 87 -22.07 9.06 -3.78
N ASP A 88 -21.06 9.82 -3.36
CA ASP A 88 -19.81 9.96 -4.13
C ASP A 88 -19.07 8.61 -4.26
N LEU A 89 -19.13 7.74 -3.25
CA LEU A 89 -18.52 6.41 -3.31
C LEU A 89 -19.28 5.45 -4.22
N ILE A 90 -20.62 5.52 -4.24
CA ILE A 90 -21.46 4.74 -5.16
C ILE A 90 -21.20 5.17 -6.61
N ARG A 91 -21.25 6.48 -6.90
CA ARG A 91 -20.95 7.02 -8.24
C ARG A 91 -19.53 6.69 -8.73
N GLY A 92 -18.58 6.60 -7.82
CA GLY A 92 -17.20 6.21 -8.10
C GLY A 92 -17.00 4.69 -8.29
N HIS A 93 -18.05 3.89 -8.14
CA HIS A 93 -18.01 2.42 -8.07
C HIS A 93 -17.04 1.89 -7.01
N TYR A 94 -16.89 2.63 -5.92
CA TYR A 94 -16.21 2.14 -4.72
C TYR A 94 -17.14 1.34 -3.82
N LEU A 95 -18.45 1.58 -3.93
CA LEU A 95 -19.53 0.82 -3.33
C LEU A 95 -20.54 0.48 -4.43
N ASP A 96 -21.16 -0.69 -4.31
CA ASP A 96 -22.22 -1.10 -5.23
C ASP A 96 -23.50 -0.28 -4.95
N ASN A 97 -24.20 0.12 -6.02
CA ASN A 97 -25.49 0.79 -5.88
C ASN A 97 -26.51 -0.18 -5.28
N ASN A 98 -27.44 0.32 -4.46
CA ASN A 98 -28.46 -0.50 -3.80
C ASN A 98 -27.88 -1.67 -2.95
N ALA A 99 -26.73 -1.46 -2.31
CA ALA A 99 -26.04 -2.47 -1.50
C ALA A 99 -25.98 -2.16 0.00
N ILE A 100 -26.12 -0.89 0.38
CA ILE A 100 -25.91 -0.42 1.76
C ILE A 100 -27.22 0.15 2.33
N PRO A 101 -27.64 -0.26 3.54
CA PRO A 101 -28.81 0.30 4.21
C PRO A 101 -28.66 1.79 4.53
N GLU A 102 -29.76 2.54 4.50
CA GLU A 102 -29.76 3.97 4.82
C GLU A 102 -29.29 4.27 6.26
N VAL A 103 -29.49 3.33 7.19
CA VAL A 103 -29.03 3.44 8.58
C VAL A 103 -27.51 3.70 8.67
N ILE A 104 -26.73 3.18 7.72
CA ILE A 104 -25.28 3.38 7.68
C ILE A 104 -24.92 4.86 7.49
N VAL A 105 -25.77 5.66 6.82
CA VAL A 105 -25.57 7.10 6.68
C VAL A 105 -25.52 7.79 8.05
N LEU A 106 -26.39 7.39 8.97
CA LEU A 106 -26.45 7.95 10.32
C LEU A 106 -25.22 7.56 11.13
N GLU A 107 -24.74 6.32 11.00
CA GLU A 107 -23.51 5.85 11.65
C GLU A 107 -22.27 6.59 11.12
N VAL A 108 -22.17 6.79 9.79
CA VAL A 108 -21.12 7.61 9.20
C VAL A 108 -21.17 9.05 9.72
N ALA A 109 -22.37 9.62 9.87
CA ALA A 109 -22.53 10.98 10.41
C ALA A 109 -22.04 11.09 11.86
N LYS A 110 -22.29 10.07 12.70
CA LYS A 110 -21.76 10.00 14.08
C LYS A 110 -20.24 10.00 14.10
N ILE A 111 -19.61 9.21 13.22
CA ILE A 111 -18.14 9.17 13.09
C ILE A 111 -17.61 10.56 12.74
N ILE A 112 -18.15 11.17 11.68
CA ILE A 112 -17.70 12.51 11.22
C ILE A 112 -17.86 13.56 12.33
N LYS A 113 -18.97 13.52 13.07
CA LYS A 113 -19.18 14.41 14.22
C LYS A 113 -18.11 14.23 15.29
N LYS A 114 -17.81 12.99 15.69
CA LYS A 114 -16.76 12.67 16.68
C LYS A 114 -15.40 13.23 16.27
N TYR A 115 -15.01 13.06 15.00
CA TYR A 115 -13.73 13.59 14.52
C TYR A 115 -13.74 15.11 14.39
N ASN A 116 -14.86 15.74 14.01
CA ASN A 116 -15.01 17.20 14.02
C ASN A 116 -14.79 17.80 15.40
N GLU A 117 -15.34 17.20 16.46
CA GLU A 117 -15.09 17.63 17.84
C GLU A 117 -13.61 17.53 18.21
N LEU A 118 -12.94 16.43 17.81
CA LEU A 118 -11.50 16.30 17.98
C LEU A 118 -10.72 17.36 17.20
N PHE A 119 -11.10 17.65 15.95
CA PHE A 119 -10.44 18.66 15.12
C PHE A 119 -10.48 20.05 15.73
N VAL A 120 -11.62 20.46 16.30
CA VAL A 120 -11.75 21.76 16.98
C VAL A 120 -10.76 21.83 18.14
N LEU A 121 -10.74 20.82 19.01
CA LEU A 121 -9.81 20.79 20.15
C LEU A 121 -8.35 20.78 19.72
N LEU A 122 -8.00 20.08 18.63
CA LEU A 122 -6.64 20.07 18.10
C LEU A 122 -6.23 21.42 17.51
N ASN A 123 -7.16 22.15 16.90
CA ASN A 123 -6.91 23.50 16.37
C ASN A 123 -6.65 24.51 17.49
N ASP A 124 -7.31 24.34 18.64
CA ASP A 124 -7.12 25.19 19.82
C ASP A 124 -5.81 24.88 20.55
N LEU A 125 -5.43 23.59 20.64
CA LEU A 125 -4.26 23.15 21.42
C LEU A 125 -2.94 23.21 20.64
N TYR A 126 -2.95 23.13 19.31
CA TYR A 126 -1.74 23.02 18.50
C TYR A 126 -1.73 24.02 17.33
N SER A 127 -0.54 24.49 16.96
CA SER A 127 -0.37 25.50 15.91
C SER A 127 0.76 25.15 14.92
N GLY A 128 0.81 25.88 13.80
CA GLY A 128 1.88 25.78 12.80
C GLY A 128 2.00 24.43 12.10
N LYS A 129 3.23 23.91 11.98
CA LYS A 129 3.53 22.67 11.24
C LYS A 129 3.00 21.41 11.92
N GLU A 130 2.99 21.37 13.26
CA GLU A 130 2.48 20.22 14.01
C GLU A 130 0.99 20.03 13.77
N ARG A 131 0.21 21.12 13.84
CA ARG A 131 -1.22 21.12 13.50
C ARG A 131 -1.49 20.51 12.13
N LYS A 132 -0.73 20.91 11.10
CA LYS A 132 -0.88 20.35 9.75
C LYS A 132 -0.59 18.84 9.72
N HIS A 133 0.46 18.39 10.39
CA HIS A 133 0.78 16.96 10.45
C HIS A 133 -0.25 16.13 11.20
N PHE A 134 -0.81 16.67 12.29
CA PHE A 134 -1.87 16.04 13.06
C PHE A 134 -3.18 15.95 12.27
N PHE A 135 -3.55 17.04 11.60
CA PHE A 135 -4.68 17.11 10.70
C PHE A 135 -4.56 16.09 9.56
N ASP A 136 -3.40 16.05 8.89
CA ASP A 136 -3.14 15.10 7.81
C ASP A 136 -3.25 13.65 8.28
N TRP A 137 -2.80 13.36 9.50
CA TRP A 137 -2.84 12.01 10.04
C TRP A 137 -4.24 11.60 10.47
N ILE A 138 -4.97 12.46 11.20
CA ILE A 138 -6.26 12.11 11.78
C ILE A 138 -7.37 11.97 10.72
N ILE A 139 -7.34 12.73 9.62
CA ILE A 139 -8.26 12.49 8.49
C ILE A 139 -8.06 11.09 7.91
N GLY A 140 -6.82 10.61 7.88
CA GLY A 140 -6.52 9.24 7.47
C GLY A 140 -7.12 8.21 8.44
N ILE A 141 -7.11 8.49 9.75
CA ILE A 141 -7.71 7.62 10.77
C ILE A 141 -9.24 7.64 10.67
N GLU A 142 -9.86 8.80 10.50
CA GLU A 142 -11.29 8.97 10.25
C GLU A 142 -11.73 8.20 9.00
N ALA A 143 -10.97 8.33 7.90
CA ALA A 143 -11.24 7.60 6.67
C ALA A 143 -11.15 6.08 6.87
N CYS A 144 -10.22 5.58 7.68
CA CYS A 144 -10.16 4.16 8.05
C CYS A 144 -11.40 3.73 8.83
N GLU A 145 -11.85 4.53 9.80
CA GLU A 145 -13.02 4.18 10.61
C GLU A 145 -14.29 4.10 9.76
N ILE A 146 -14.50 5.08 8.87
CA ILE A 146 -15.62 5.06 7.92
C ILE A 146 -15.48 3.87 6.96
N ASP A 147 -14.29 3.60 6.41
CA ASP A 147 -14.06 2.47 5.51
C ASP A 147 -14.38 1.12 6.17
N MET A 148 -14.00 0.96 7.45
CA MET A 148 -14.32 -0.24 8.22
C MET A 148 -15.79 -0.32 8.63
N LEU A 149 -16.49 0.81 8.78
CA LEU A 149 -17.95 0.80 8.98
C LEU A 149 -18.69 0.38 7.69
N LEU A 150 -18.24 0.86 6.53
CA LEU A 150 -18.87 0.56 5.23
C LEU A 150 -18.65 -0.88 4.78
N THR A 151 -17.56 -1.50 5.23
CA THR A 151 -17.32 -2.94 5.09
C THR A 151 -16.91 -3.53 6.43
N PRO A 152 -17.87 -3.75 7.35
CA PRO A 152 -17.59 -4.25 8.67
C PRO A 152 -17.24 -5.75 8.61
N GLU A 153 -16.24 -6.12 9.41
CA GLU A 153 -15.77 -7.50 9.58
C GLU A 153 -15.20 -8.09 8.28
N ASN A 154 -13.96 -7.70 8.00
CA ASN A 154 -13.25 -8.16 6.83
C ASN A 154 -12.60 -9.53 7.10
N VAL A 155 -12.73 -10.42 6.13
CA VAL A 155 -12.04 -11.72 6.08
C VAL A 155 -10.55 -11.52 6.37
N GLU A 156 -9.99 -10.42 5.86
CA GLU A 156 -8.66 -9.90 6.10
C GLU A 156 -8.28 -9.81 7.59
N ASP A 157 -9.12 -9.17 8.42
CA ASP A 157 -8.83 -8.97 9.85
C ASP A 157 -8.86 -10.30 10.60
N SER A 158 -9.78 -11.19 10.24
CA SER A 158 -9.85 -12.55 10.81
C SER A 158 -8.60 -13.37 10.47
N VAL A 159 -8.14 -13.30 9.23
CA VAL A 159 -6.90 -13.96 8.79
C VAL A 159 -5.67 -13.37 9.49
N ILE A 160 -5.62 -12.05 9.67
CA ILE A 160 -4.55 -11.38 10.42
C ILE A 160 -4.53 -11.85 11.87
N GLU A 161 -5.69 -11.93 12.54
CA GLU A 161 -5.78 -12.40 13.92
C GLU A 161 -5.32 -13.85 14.04
N ALA A 162 -5.77 -14.72 13.14
CA ALA A 162 -5.36 -16.12 13.09
C ALA A 162 -3.83 -16.26 12.92
N MET A 163 -3.25 -15.55 11.94
CA MET A 163 -1.79 -15.56 11.76
C MET A 163 -1.07 -15.02 13.00
N TYR A 164 -1.58 -13.95 13.59
CA TYR A 164 -0.97 -13.34 14.76
C TYR A 164 -0.91 -14.31 15.93
N ASN A 165 -2.02 -14.98 16.25
CA ASN A 165 -2.09 -15.93 17.35
C ASN A 165 -1.15 -17.13 17.11
N MET A 166 -1.19 -17.73 15.92
CA MET A 166 -0.34 -18.87 15.55
C MET A 166 1.16 -18.51 15.52
N THR A 167 1.51 -17.32 15.05
CA THR A 167 2.90 -16.90 14.94
C THR A 167 3.47 -16.47 16.29
N LYS A 168 2.65 -15.82 17.14
CA LYS A 168 3.04 -15.32 18.45
C LYS A 168 3.49 -16.43 19.39
N THR A 169 2.86 -17.60 19.35
CA THR A 169 3.25 -18.76 20.17
C THR A 169 4.54 -19.43 19.68
N ARG A 170 4.85 -19.31 18.38
CA ARG A 170 6.00 -19.97 17.74
C ARG A 170 7.25 -19.10 17.66
N ILE A 171 7.10 -17.78 17.67
CA ILE A 171 8.22 -16.84 17.46
C ILE A 171 9.08 -16.71 18.72
N LYS A 172 10.36 -17.05 18.58
CA LYS A 172 11.38 -16.92 19.62
C LYS A 172 12.32 -15.78 19.26
N PHE A 173 12.37 -14.77 20.11
CA PHE A 173 13.25 -13.61 19.93
C PHE A 173 14.60 -13.83 20.61
N SER A 174 15.68 -13.67 19.85
CA SER A 174 17.06 -13.76 20.36
C SER A 174 17.79 -12.43 20.14
N GLY A 175 18.56 -11.96 21.12
CA GLY A 175 19.54 -10.88 20.92
C GLY A 175 19.20 -9.48 21.44
N ASP A 176 17.98 -9.23 21.90
CA ASP A 176 17.59 -7.93 22.46
C ASP A 176 16.53 -8.03 23.57
N THR A 177 16.64 -7.15 24.56
CA THR A 177 15.78 -7.07 25.74
C THR A 177 14.57 -6.17 25.51
N LEU A 178 13.87 -6.34 24.38
CA LEU A 178 12.60 -5.66 24.17
C LEU A 178 11.53 -6.24 25.11
N LYS A 179 10.71 -5.35 25.68
CA LYS A 179 9.49 -5.70 26.40
C LYS A 179 8.58 -6.55 25.49
N THR A 180 7.92 -7.55 26.07
CA THR A 180 7.01 -8.45 25.35
C THR A 180 5.91 -7.68 24.60
N ARG A 181 5.40 -6.58 25.18
CA ARG A 181 4.42 -5.70 24.51
C ARG A 181 4.93 -5.13 23.19
N GLU A 182 6.18 -4.66 23.13
CA GLU A 182 6.75 -4.11 21.90
C GLU A 182 6.93 -5.21 20.85
N LYS A 183 7.41 -6.39 21.24
CA LYS A 183 7.54 -7.55 20.35
C LYS A 183 6.19 -7.92 19.71
N ASN A 184 5.13 -7.91 20.51
CA ASN A 184 3.76 -8.18 20.08
C ASN A 184 3.25 -7.13 19.10
N ILE A 185 3.44 -5.84 19.39
CA ILE A 185 3.05 -4.74 18.49
C ILE A 185 3.81 -4.85 17.16
N GLN A 186 5.12 -5.09 17.20
CA GLN A 186 5.92 -5.18 15.99
C GLN A 186 5.59 -6.40 15.13
N LEU A 187 5.22 -7.54 15.76
CA LEU A 187 4.70 -8.71 15.04
C LEU A 187 3.37 -8.38 14.35
N TYR A 188 2.44 -7.74 15.06
CA TYR A 188 1.15 -7.33 14.50
C TYR A 188 1.32 -6.39 13.30
N ILE A 189 2.20 -5.39 13.41
CA ILE A 189 2.54 -4.48 12.30
C ILE A 189 3.14 -5.25 11.11
N ALA A 190 4.03 -6.21 11.37
CA ALA A 190 4.66 -6.99 10.31
C ALA A 190 3.62 -7.80 9.53
N ILE A 191 2.68 -8.45 10.22
CA ILE A 191 1.60 -9.26 9.63
C ILE A 191 0.66 -8.40 8.77
N HIS A 192 0.23 -7.26 9.30
CA HIS A 192 -0.60 -6.28 8.58
C HIS A 192 0.04 -5.84 7.26
N LYS A 193 1.32 -5.45 7.31
CA LYS A 193 2.07 -5.03 6.12
C LYS A 193 2.29 -6.17 5.12
N SER A 194 2.26 -7.42 5.58
CA SER A 194 2.72 -8.56 4.80
C SER A 194 1.60 -9.33 4.13
N ILE A 195 0.50 -9.63 4.83
CA ILE A 195 -0.63 -10.40 4.25
C ILE A 195 -1.46 -9.48 3.35
N VAL A 196 -2.11 -8.49 3.95
CA VAL A 196 -3.12 -7.66 3.29
C VAL A 196 -2.54 -6.37 2.73
N LYS A 197 -1.25 -6.10 2.99
CA LYS A 197 -0.53 -4.89 2.56
C LYS A 197 -1.15 -3.61 3.11
N SER A 198 -1.64 -3.67 4.35
CA SER A 198 -2.08 -2.49 5.09
C SER A 198 -1.01 -1.42 5.05
N ASP A 199 -1.41 -0.20 4.69
CA ASP A 199 -0.50 0.92 4.74
C ASP A 199 -0.35 1.44 6.19
N ASN A 200 0.50 2.45 6.35
CA ASN A 200 0.75 3.02 7.68
C ASN A 200 -0.51 3.65 8.31
N THR A 201 -1.51 4.05 7.53
CA THR A 201 -2.73 4.70 8.02
C THR A 201 -3.68 3.67 8.63
N ILE A 202 -3.92 2.53 7.96
CA ILE A 202 -4.69 1.40 8.54
C ILE A 202 -4.02 0.91 9.82
N ILE A 203 -2.70 0.71 9.78
CA ILE A 203 -1.97 0.25 10.96
C ILE A 203 -2.04 1.29 12.08
N SER A 204 -1.96 2.58 11.77
CA SER A 204 -2.14 3.64 12.77
C SER A 204 -3.51 3.57 13.41
N TYR A 205 -4.57 3.34 12.62
CA TYR A 205 -5.94 3.21 13.12
C TYR A 205 -6.08 2.03 14.08
N HIS A 206 -5.58 0.84 13.74
CA HIS A 206 -5.61 -0.30 14.66
C HIS A 206 -4.78 -0.07 15.92
N LEU A 207 -3.59 0.53 15.80
CA LEU A 207 -2.78 0.86 16.97
C LEU A 207 -3.44 1.93 17.85
N PHE A 208 -4.14 2.88 17.23
CA PHE A 208 -4.88 3.92 17.93
C PHE A 208 -6.02 3.31 18.75
N ASN A 209 -6.82 2.41 18.16
CA ASN A 209 -7.84 1.66 18.89
C ASN A 209 -7.26 0.68 19.93
N LEU A 210 -6.03 0.19 19.73
CA LEU A 210 -5.32 -0.60 20.75
C LEU A 210 -4.96 0.25 21.99
N TYR A 211 -4.68 1.54 21.80
CA TYR A 211 -4.39 2.46 22.90
C TYR A 211 -5.65 3.06 23.52
N PHE A 212 -6.72 3.21 22.74
CA PHE A 212 -8.02 3.73 23.16
C PHE A 212 -9.14 2.77 22.72
N PRO A 213 -9.37 1.66 23.45
CA PRO A 213 -10.34 0.63 23.05
C PRO A 213 -11.77 1.16 22.87
N ASP A 214 -12.15 2.15 23.67
CA ASP A 214 -13.48 2.76 23.63
C ASP A 214 -13.62 3.86 22.57
N TRP A 215 -12.61 4.07 21.71
CA TRP A 215 -12.60 5.17 20.75
C TRP A 215 -13.77 5.11 19.74
N LEU A 216 -14.20 3.90 19.36
CA LEU A 216 -15.33 3.74 18.44
C LEU A 216 -16.63 4.33 19.03
N GLN A 217 -16.76 4.29 20.36
CA GLN A 217 -17.91 4.83 21.10
C GLN A 217 -17.49 5.99 22.00
N ALA A 218 -16.50 6.79 21.57
CA ALA A 218 -15.90 7.81 22.41
C ALA A 218 -16.92 8.85 22.86
N ASP A 219 -16.93 9.14 24.15
CA ASP A 219 -17.63 10.28 24.72
C ASP A 219 -16.77 11.56 24.63
N ALA A 220 -17.38 12.70 24.96
CA ALA A 220 -16.69 13.99 24.93
C ALA A 220 -15.45 14.03 25.84
N ASN A 221 -15.44 13.28 26.95
CA ASN A 221 -14.31 13.21 27.87
C ASN A 221 -13.12 12.48 27.23
N LEU A 222 -13.36 11.34 26.59
CA LEU A 222 -12.33 10.59 25.90
C LEU A 222 -11.76 11.40 24.73
N ILE A 223 -12.61 12.10 23.96
CA ILE A 223 -12.16 13.00 22.88
C ILE A 223 -11.23 14.08 23.44
N LYS A 224 -11.59 14.71 24.56
CA LYS A 224 -10.74 15.72 25.22
C LYS A 224 -9.43 15.15 25.75
N LEU A 225 -9.45 13.94 26.33
CA LEU A 225 -8.26 13.24 26.80
C LEU A 225 -7.29 12.95 25.65
N VAL A 226 -7.82 12.45 24.52
CA VAL A 226 -7.05 12.18 23.30
C VAL A 226 -6.46 13.47 22.75
N ALA A 227 -7.23 14.56 22.65
CA ALA A 227 -6.76 15.85 22.14
C ALA A 227 -5.58 16.38 22.98
N THR A 228 -5.70 16.32 24.30
CA THR A 228 -4.67 16.80 25.23
C THR A 228 -3.37 16.00 25.11
N ASN A 229 -3.44 14.69 24.86
CA ASN A 229 -2.28 13.81 24.75
C ASN A 229 -1.84 13.53 23.30
N PHE A 230 -2.42 14.22 22.33
CA PHE A 230 -2.34 13.86 20.91
C PHE A 230 -0.91 13.80 20.38
N SER A 231 -0.05 14.76 20.76
CA SER A 231 1.36 14.78 20.35
C SER A 231 2.11 13.52 20.82
N ALA A 232 1.85 13.06 22.04
CA ALA A 232 2.47 11.85 22.58
C ALA A 232 1.95 10.58 21.89
N VAL A 233 0.64 10.50 21.66
CA VAL A 233 0.00 9.40 20.91
C VAL A 233 0.58 9.31 19.50
N TYR A 234 0.59 10.42 18.77
CA TYR A 234 1.15 10.52 17.42
C TYR A 234 2.61 10.06 17.40
N LYS A 235 3.46 10.61 18.27
CA LYS A 235 4.90 10.25 18.33
C LYS A 235 5.09 8.76 18.64
N THR A 236 4.28 8.20 19.53
CA THR A 236 4.32 6.78 19.89
C THR A 236 3.99 5.87 18.71
N ILE A 237 2.86 6.11 18.04
CA ILE A 237 2.44 5.34 16.86
C ILE A 237 3.45 5.48 15.72
N GLN A 238 3.92 6.69 15.44
CA GLN A 238 4.96 6.92 14.43
C GLN A 238 6.29 6.23 14.79
N GLY A 239 6.61 6.13 16.09
CA GLY A 239 7.75 5.38 16.61
C GLY A 239 7.64 3.89 16.28
N HIS A 240 6.49 3.27 16.57
CA HIS A 240 6.27 1.86 16.22
C HIS A 240 6.33 1.62 14.71
N LEU A 241 5.75 2.53 13.90
CA LEU A 241 5.73 2.44 12.45
C LEU A 241 7.11 2.60 11.79
N LYS A 242 8.06 3.26 12.45
CA LYS A 242 9.44 3.46 11.96
C LYS A 242 10.45 2.55 12.67
N HIS A 243 9.97 1.58 13.45
CA HIS A 243 10.82 0.75 14.27
C HIS A 243 11.83 -0.04 13.42
N PRO A 244 13.13 -0.06 13.77
CA PRO A 244 14.17 -0.68 12.96
C PRO A 244 14.00 -2.20 12.78
N TYR A 245 13.19 -2.86 13.61
CA TYR A 245 13.08 -4.33 13.61
C TYR A 245 12.01 -4.83 12.66
N GLN A 246 11.16 -3.96 12.13
CA GLN A 246 10.10 -4.34 11.19
C GLN A 246 10.64 -5.16 10.03
N ARG A 247 11.77 -4.75 9.45
CA ARG A 247 12.39 -5.48 8.33
C ARG A 247 12.82 -6.89 8.72
N LYS A 248 13.35 -7.07 9.93
CA LYS A 248 13.82 -8.37 10.41
C LYS A 248 12.67 -9.29 10.75
N LEU A 249 11.68 -8.76 11.46
CA LEU A 249 10.44 -9.46 11.77
C LEU A 249 9.75 -9.93 10.49
N PHE A 250 9.59 -9.04 9.51
CA PHE A 250 9.04 -9.37 8.20
C PHE A 250 9.80 -10.52 7.52
N LEU A 251 11.13 -10.51 7.54
CA LEU A 251 11.94 -11.60 6.98
C LEU A 251 11.83 -12.90 7.78
N SER A 252 11.63 -12.83 9.10
CA SER A 252 11.48 -14.01 9.95
C SER A 252 10.14 -14.71 9.78
N VAL A 253 9.07 -13.96 9.51
CA VAL A 253 7.71 -14.51 9.33
C VAL A 253 7.33 -14.68 7.86
N SER A 254 8.24 -14.43 6.92
CA SER A 254 7.91 -14.40 5.49
C SER A 254 7.37 -15.73 4.96
N GLU A 255 7.82 -16.84 5.54
CA GLU A 255 7.34 -18.18 5.20
C GLU A 255 5.87 -18.35 5.57
N GLU A 256 5.52 -18.04 6.82
CA GLU A 256 4.14 -18.06 7.31
C GLU A 256 3.26 -17.08 6.54
N VAL A 257 3.75 -15.88 6.22
CA VAL A 257 3.00 -14.89 5.43
C VAL A 257 2.59 -15.46 4.08
N VAL A 258 3.50 -16.12 3.36
CA VAL A 258 3.19 -16.68 2.04
C VAL A 258 2.11 -17.76 2.17
N THR A 259 2.20 -18.61 3.19
CA THR A 259 1.19 -19.63 3.43
C THR A 259 -0.17 -19.03 3.78
N PHE A 260 -0.21 -18.04 4.68
CA PHE A 260 -1.46 -17.34 5.02
C PHE A 260 -2.05 -16.55 3.86
N LYS A 261 -1.24 -16.03 2.94
CA LYS A 261 -1.74 -15.44 1.68
C LYS A 261 -2.45 -16.46 0.81
N ILE A 262 -1.95 -17.69 0.73
CA ILE A 262 -2.61 -18.76 -0.02
C ILE A 262 -3.90 -19.16 0.69
N LEU A 263 -3.88 -19.33 2.01
CA LEU A 263 -5.09 -19.62 2.79
C LEU A 263 -6.16 -18.53 2.64
N HIS A 264 -5.77 -17.26 2.75
CA HIS A 264 -6.66 -16.11 2.56
C HIS A 264 -7.35 -16.15 1.19
N GLU A 265 -6.59 -16.42 0.13
CA GLU A 265 -7.11 -16.47 -1.23
C GLU A 265 -7.99 -17.71 -1.49
N LEU A 266 -7.78 -18.81 -0.77
CA LEU A 266 -8.70 -19.95 -0.78
C LEU A 266 -10.01 -19.60 -0.07
N ILE A 267 -9.94 -18.94 1.10
CA ILE A 267 -11.13 -18.47 1.84
C ILE A 267 -11.97 -17.54 0.95
N LEU A 268 -11.33 -16.63 0.21
CA LEU A 268 -12.04 -15.73 -0.71
C LEU A 268 -12.60 -16.43 -1.96
N GLN A 269 -12.07 -17.59 -2.37
CA GLN A 269 -12.56 -18.33 -3.54
C GLN A 269 -13.70 -19.28 -3.22
N GLU A 270 -13.63 -19.95 -2.07
CA GLU A 270 -14.64 -20.91 -1.64
C GLU A 270 -15.79 -20.27 -0.86
N GLU A 271 -15.56 -19.07 -0.27
CA GLU A 271 -16.51 -18.34 0.55
C GLU A 271 -17.12 -19.22 1.65
N GLU A 272 -18.41 -19.55 1.55
CA GLU A 272 -19.16 -20.41 2.49
C GLU A 272 -18.70 -21.88 2.45
N ASN A 273 -18.15 -22.35 1.32
CA ASN A 273 -17.73 -23.73 1.12
C ASN A 273 -16.35 -24.05 1.69
N ILE A 274 -15.63 -23.06 2.25
CA ILE A 274 -14.27 -23.27 2.77
C ILE A 274 -14.21 -24.37 3.85
N SER A 275 -15.31 -24.57 4.58
CA SER A 275 -15.44 -25.61 5.61
C SER A 275 -15.24 -27.02 5.04
N THR A 276 -15.88 -27.31 3.90
CA THR A 276 -15.79 -28.62 3.24
C THR A 276 -14.39 -28.84 2.66
N LEU A 277 -13.75 -27.78 2.16
CA LEU A 277 -12.38 -27.86 1.66
C LEU A 277 -11.38 -28.14 2.79
N LEU A 278 -11.51 -27.48 3.95
CA LEU A 278 -10.60 -27.65 5.07
C LEU A 278 -10.70 -29.03 5.73
N THR A 279 -11.86 -29.70 5.68
CA THR A 279 -12.02 -31.06 6.22
C THR A 279 -11.37 -32.14 5.37
N HIS A 280 -11.06 -31.85 4.09
CA HIS A 280 -10.48 -32.80 3.14
C HIS A 280 -9.05 -32.38 2.74
N PRO A 281 -7.99 -32.94 3.40
CA PRO A 281 -6.61 -32.52 3.18
C PRO A 281 -6.12 -32.60 1.74
N ASP A 282 -6.48 -33.65 1.02
CA ASP A 282 -6.02 -33.84 -0.36
C ASP A 282 -6.65 -32.82 -1.32
N ASP A 283 -7.94 -32.53 -1.14
CA ASP A 283 -8.66 -31.52 -1.90
C ASP A 283 -8.12 -30.11 -1.61
N LEU A 284 -7.85 -29.79 -0.34
CA LEU A 284 -7.22 -28.53 0.06
C LEU A 284 -5.87 -28.34 -0.65
N LEU A 285 -5.01 -29.37 -0.64
CA LEU A 285 -3.69 -29.29 -1.25
C LEU A 285 -3.76 -29.23 -2.79
N ALA A 286 -4.73 -29.91 -3.40
CA ALA A 286 -4.98 -29.83 -4.84
C ALA A 286 -5.43 -28.41 -5.25
N SER A 287 -6.43 -27.85 -4.56
CA SER A 287 -6.92 -26.48 -4.78
C SER A 287 -5.83 -25.45 -4.52
N ALA A 288 -5.06 -25.59 -3.44
CA ALA A 288 -3.92 -24.73 -3.15
C ALA A 288 -2.85 -24.78 -4.26
N LYS A 289 -2.55 -25.96 -4.81
CA LYS A 289 -1.58 -26.11 -5.90
C LYS A 289 -2.04 -25.42 -7.18
N ILE A 290 -3.33 -25.54 -7.52
CA ILE A 290 -3.93 -24.83 -8.67
C ILE A 290 -3.84 -23.32 -8.45
N LEU A 291 -4.21 -22.84 -7.26
CA LEU A 291 -4.14 -21.44 -6.88
C LEU A 291 -2.72 -20.88 -6.96
N ILE A 292 -1.73 -21.56 -6.39
CA ILE A 292 -0.31 -21.14 -6.41
C ILE A 292 0.17 -20.97 -7.86
N ASN A 293 -0.14 -21.92 -8.75
CA ASN A 293 0.23 -21.84 -10.16
C ASN A 293 -0.47 -20.67 -10.89
N LYS A 294 -1.75 -20.42 -10.58
CA LYS A 294 -2.50 -19.26 -11.08
C LYS A 294 -1.85 -17.95 -10.62
N LYS A 295 -1.43 -17.86 -9.35
CA LYS A 295 -0.74 -16.69 -8.78
C LYS A 295 0.63 -16.48 -9.41
N TYR A 296 1.42 -17.52 -9.67
CA TYR A 296 2.69 -17.38 -10.38
C TYR A 296 2.52 -16.82 -11.80
N LYS A 297 1.50 -17.29 -12.54
CA LYS A 297 1.16 -16.74 -13.87
C LYS A 297 0.74 -15.27 -13.77
N PHE A 298 -0.10 -14.93 -12.80
CA PHE A 298 -0.53 -13.55 -12.56
C PHE A 298 0.63 -12.62 -12.22
N ILE A 299 1.53 -13.04 -11.32
CA ILE A 299 2.73 -12.27 -10.94
C ILE A 299 3.63 -12.05 -12.15
N ARG A 300 3.84 -13.07 -12.98
CA ARG A 300 4.62 -12.93 -14.21
C ARG A 300 4.01 -11.89 -15.16
N LYS A 301 2.69 -11.92 -15.35
CA LYS A 301 1.96 -10.92 -16.15
C LYS A 301 2.06 -9.51 -15.54
N LYS A 302 1.92 -9.39 -14.22
CA LYS A 302 2.06 -8.12 -13.49
C LYS A 302 3.47 -7.54 -13.61
N ILE A 303 4.50 -8.38 -13.53
CA ILE A 303 5.91 -8.01 -13.73
C ILE A 303 6.12 -7.52 -15.15
N SER A 304 5.71 -8.27 -16.17
CA SER A 304 5.92 -7.86 -17.57
C SER A 304 5.20 -6.56 -17.89
N GLN A 305 3.95 -6.39 -17.46
CA GLN A 305 3.20 -5.14 -17.63
C GLN A 305 3.83 -3.97 -16.88
N SER A 306 4.36 -4.19 -15.67
CA SER A 306 5.03 -3.14 -14.90
C SER A 306 6.36 -2.74 -15.52
N SER A 307 7.13 -3.72 -16.01
CA SER A 307 8.39 -3.47 -16.73
C SER A 307 8.14 -2.73 -18.03
N LEU A 308 7.16 -3.14 -18.84
CA LEU A 308 6.82 -2.48 -20.10
C LEU A 308 6.40 -1.03 -19.87
N ARG A 309 5.50 -0.78 -18.91
CA ARG A 309 5.09 0.59 -18.56
C ARG A 309 6.27 1.45 -18.09
N ALA A 310 7.16 0.88 -17.27
CA ALA A 310 8.35 1.60 -16.81
C ALA A 310 9.30 1.91 -17.98
N ILE A 311 9.53 0.97 -18.90
CA ILE A 311 10.34 1.16 -20.11
C ILE A 311 9.78 2.31 -20.95
N ILE A 312 8.47 2.27 -21.25
CA ILE A 312 7.80 3.33 -22.04
C ILE A 312 7.91 4.67 -21.32
N TYR A 313 7.60 4.71 -20.01
CA TYR A 313 7.67 5.94 -19.23
C TYR A 313 9.09 6.53 -19.21
N ILE A 314 10.10 5.72 -18.96
CA ILE A 314 11.52 6.14 -18.95
C ILE A 314 11.92 6.65 -20.33
N PHE A 315 11.57 5.92 -21.39
CA PHE A 315 11.87 6.31 -22.77
C PHE A 315 11.24 7.66 -23.12
N VAL A 316 9.94 7.84 -22.89
CA VAL A 316 9.22 9.09 -23.18
C VAL A 316 9.78 10.25 -22.36
N THR A 317 10.02 10.04 -21.07
CA THR A 317 10.56 11.09 -20.19
C THR A 317 11.98 11.49 -20.62
N LYS A 318 12.82 10.50 -20.98
CA LYS A 318 14.18 10.76 -21.43
C LYS A 318 14.21 11.47 -22.78
N MET A 319 13.37 11.05 -23.73
CA MET A 319 13.21 11.72 -25.02
C MET A 319 12.79 13.17 -24.86
N THR A 320 11.82 13.42 -23.98
CA THR A 320 11.36 14.79 -23.69
C THR A 320 12.49 15.64 -23.13
N LEU A 321 13.25 15.13 -22.14
CA LEU A 321 14.39 15.86 -21.59
C LEU A 321 15.53 16.04 -22.59
N ALA A 322 15.74 15.06 -23.49
CA ALA A 322 16.71 15.18 -24.56
C ALA A 322 16.33 16.32 -25.52
N LEU A 323 15.06 16.42 -25.93
CA LEU A 323 14.59 17.47 -26.84
C LEU A 323 14.52 18.86 -26.18
N VAL A 324 14.11 18.94 -24.92
CA VAL A 324 13.86 20.21 -24.22
C VAL A 324 15.12 20.76 -23.55
N LEU A 325 16.03 19.91 -23.09
CA LEU A 325 17.22 20.32 -22.32
C LEU A 325 18.53 19.93 -22.99
N GLU A 326 18.74 18.66 -23.33
CA GLU A 326 20.06 18.22 -23.84
C GLU A 326 20.38 18.80 -25.22
N LEU A 327 19.44 18.71 -26.16
CA LEU A 327 19.62 19.19 -27.53
C LEU A 327 19.83 20.71 -27.59
N PRO A 328 19.01 21.56 -26.94
CA PRO A 328 19.27 23.00 -26.93
C PRO A 328 20.59 23.35 -26.24
N TYR A 329 20.97 22.64 -25.18
CA TYR A 329 22.24 22.85 -24.49
C TYR A 329 23.44 22.54 -25.40
N GLU A 330 23.40 21.42 -26.12
CA GLU A 330 24.46 21.04 -27.06
C GLU A 330 24.55 22.01 -28.24
N VAL A 331 23.42 22.41 -28.83
CA VAL A 331 23.39 23.31 -29.98
C VAL A 331 23.79 24.75 -29.61
N TYR A 332 23.19 25.32 -28.56
CA TYR A 332 23.34 26.74 -28.27
C TYR A 332 24.50 27.08 -27.34
N ILE A 333 24.88 26.18 -26.43
CA ILE A 333 25.93 26.44 -25.42
C ILE A 333 27.24 25.76 -25.82
N LEU A 334 27.21 24.48 -26.19
CA LEU A 334 28.42 23.74 -26.55
C LEU A 334 28.82 23.90 -28.02
N GLN A 335 27.89 24.30 -28.90
CA GLN A 335 28.09 24.46 -30.34
C GLN A 335 28.56 23.18 -31.08
N GLU A 336 28.50 22.04 -30.41
CA GLU A 336 28.88 20.72 -30.93
C GLU A 336 27.82 19.70 -30.51
N ILE A 337 27.42 18.84 -31.46
CA ILE A 337 26.45 17.77 -31.20
C ILE A 337 27.20 16.44 -31.15
N ASN A 338 27.25 15.86 -29.96
CA ASN A 338 27.88 14.55 -29.77
C ASN A 338 26.80 13.46 -29.80
N TYR A 339 26.65 12.84 -30.98
CA TYR A 339 25.64 11.81 -31.21
C TYR A 339 25.81 10.55 -30.34
N ILE A 340 27.05 10.22 -29.93
CA ILE A 340 27.34 9.07 -29.06
C ILE A 340 26.71 9.25 -27.68
N PRO A 341 27.00 10.32 -26.90
CA PRO A 341 26.31 10.64 -25.66
C PRO A 341 24.79 10.64 -25.77
N ILE A 342 24.22 11.34 -26.76
CA ILE A 342 22.76 11.40 -26.98
C ILE A 342 22.17 9.99 -27.15
N THR A 343 22.77 9.18 -28.03
CA THR A 343 22.29 7.83 -28.35
C THR A 343 22.34 6.93 -27.14
N ILE A 344 23.46 6.92 -26.42
CA ILE A 344 23.62 6.12 -25.20
C ILE A 344 22.61 6.58 -24.14
N ASN A 345 22.45 7.90 -23.95
CA ASN A 345 21.50 8.46 -23.00
C ASN A 345 20.04 8.03 -23.26
N ILE A 346 19.67 7.93 -24.54
CA ILE A 346 18.34 7.54 -24.98
C ILE A 346 18.13 6.03 -24.84
N VAL A 347 19.07 5.22 -25.31
CA VAL A 347 18.91 3.76 -25.46
C VAL A 347 19.21 3.00 -24.17
N PHE A 348 20.21 3.44 -23.42
CA PHE A 348 20.72 2.71 -22.26
C PHE A 348 19.67 2.52 -21.16
N PRO A 349 18.88 3.54 -20.72
CA PRO A 349 17.94 3.35 -19.63
C PRO A 349 16.81 2.33 -19.95
N PRO A 350 16.14 2.38 -21.12
CA PRO A 350 15.21 1.34 -21.57
C PRO A 350 15.86 -0.05 -21.67
N LEU A 351 17.06 -0.13 -22.24
CA LEU A 351 17.79 -1.38 -22.41
C LEU A 351 18.14 -2.03 -21.06
N LEU A 352 18.66 -1.24 -20.12
CA LEU A 352 18.96 -1.71 -18.76
C LEU A 352 17.70 -2.27 -18.09
N MET A 353 16.58 -1.58 -18.22
CA MET A 353 15.31 -2.02 -17.64
C MET A 353 14.81 -3.33 -18.27
N PHE A 354 14.94 -3.46 -19.59
CA PHE A 354 14.61 -4.69 -20.32
C PHE A 354 15.49 -5.86 -19.86
N LEU A 355 16.81 -5.67 -19.79
CA LEU A 355 17.74 -6.70 -19.33
C LEU A 355 17.44 -7.16 -17.90
N VAL A 356 17.17 -6.21 -16.99
CA VAL A 356 16.76 -6.56 -15.63
C VAL A 356 15.48 -7.39 -15.65
N ALA A 357 14.47 -7.00 -16.44
CA ALA A 357 13.20 -7.72 -16.50
C ALA A 357 13.37 -9.19 -16.92
N LEU A 358 14.31 -9.50 -17.82
CA LEU A 358 14.64 -10.87 -18.22
C LEU A 358 15.25 -11.70 -17.09
N THR A 359 15.96 -11.09 -16.14
CA THR A 359 16.56 -11.81 -14.99
C THR A 359 15.54 -12.23 -13.92
N ILE A 360 14.27 -11.82 -14.03
CA ILE A 360 13.25 -12.07 -13.01
C ILE A 360 12.65 -13.46 -13.21
N ILE A 361 13.20 -14.44 -12.50
CA ILE A 361 12.76 -15.83 -12.54
C ILE A 361 11.61 -16.04 -11.53
N PRO A 362 10.48 -16.64 -11.94
CA PRO A 362 9.38 -16.97 -11.02
C PRO A 362 9.78 -18.07 -10.01
N PRO A 363 9.00 -18.29 -8.94
CA PRO A 363 9.31 -19.33 -7.95
C PRO A 363 9.35 -20.75 -8.55
N SER A 364 10.16 -21.63 -7.98
CA SER A 364 10.39 -23.01 -8.46
C SER A 364 9.32 -24.00 -7.98
N LYS A 365 9.31 -25.22 -8.56
CA LYS A 365 8.45 -26.33 -8.08
C LYS A 365 8.69 -26.68 -6.60
N GLU A 366 9.94 -26.67 -6.16
CA GLU A 366 10.32 -26.86 -4.74
C GLU A 366 9.68 -25.81 -3.83
N ASN A 367 9.57 -24.55 -4.30
CA ASN A 367 8.90 -23.50 -3.54
C ASN A 367 7.41 -23.81 -3.36
N THR A 368 6.76 -24.36 -4.39
CA THR A 368 5.36 -24.80 -4.29
C THR A 368 5.20 -25.95 -3.30
N ALA A 369 6.08 -26.97 -3.35
CA ALA A 369 6.04 -28.08 -2.40
C ALA A 369 6.16 -27.57 -0.95
N LYS A 370 7.11 -26.66 -0.69
CA LYS A 370 7.30 -26.07 0.63
C LYS A 370 6.09 -25.28 1.13
N ILE A 371 5.41 -24.53 0.26
CA ILE A 371 4.18 -23.81 0.61
C ILE A 371 3.07 -24.79 0.98
N LEU A 372 2.92 -25.88 0.23
CA LEU A 372 1.91 -26.92 0.49
C LEU A 372 2.16 -27.64 1.82
N ASP A 373 3.41 -28.00 2.11
CA ASP A 373 3.80 -28.59 3.39
C ASP A 373 3.45 -27.66 4.56
N ASN A 374 3.79 -26.38 4.45
CA ASN A 374 3.48 -25.39 5.48
C ASN A 374 1.97 -25.16 5.65
N LEU A 375 1.20 -25.22 4.55
CA LEU A 375 -0.26 -25.10 4.60
C LEU A 375 -0.85 -26.28 5.37
N LYS A 376 -0.40 -27.49 5.07
CA LYS A 376 -0.79 -28.69 5.80
C LYS A 376 -0.47 -28.56 7.30
N ASP A 377 0.72 -28.05 7.63
CA ASP A 377 1.15 -27.89 9.03
C ASP A 377 0.30 -26.87 9.79
N ILE A 378 -0.05 -25.75 9.16
CA ILE A 378 -0.89 -24.70 9.75
C ILE A 378 -2.34 -25.17 9.95
N VAL A 379 -2.90 -25.87 8.96
CA VAL A 379 -4.32 -26.27 8.99
C VAL A 379 -4.56 -27.45 9.93
N TYR A 380 -3.69 -28.46 9.94
CA TYR A 380 -3.94 -29.74 10.61
C TYR A 380 -3.15 -29.97 11.90
N ASN A 381 -2.76 -28.88 12.57
CA ASN A 381 -2.11 -28.90 13.89
C ASN A 381 -0.85 -29.80 13.98
N ASN A 382 -0.08 -29.89 12.89
CA ASN A 382 1.20 -30.60 12.94
C ASN A 382 2.20 -29.80 13.80
N PRO A 383 3.18 -30.45 14.47
CA PRO A 383 4.20 -29.77 15.25
C PRO A 383 5.07 -28.88 14.36
N ALA A 384 4.67 -27.61 14.26
CA ALA A 384 5.34 -26.63 13.43
C ALA A 384 6.62 -26.14 14.11
N LYS A 385 7.70 -26.01 13.33
CA LYS A 385 9.00 -25.57 13.83
C LYS A 385 8.91 -24.17 14.45
N SER A 386 9.65 -23.94 15.54
CA SER A 386 9.76 -22.61 16.16
C SER A 386 10.41 -21.61 15.21
N ILE A 387 9.88 -20.39 15.16
CA ILE A 387 10.38 -19.32 14.29
C ILE A 387 11.42 -18.53 15.07
N LEU A 388 12.69 -18.67 14.72
CA LEU A 388 13.75 -17.91 15.39
C LEU A 388 13.89 -16.51 14.76
N CYS A 389 13.49 -15.48 15.48
CA CYS A 389 13.71 -14.08 15.10
C CYS A 389 14.95 -13.52 15.82
N LYS A 390 16.06 -13.38 15.10
CA LYS A 390 17.29 -12.77 15.63
C LYS A 390 17.16 -11.24 15.59
N LEU A 391 16.82 -10.64 16.74
CA LEU A 391 16.77 -9.21 16.98
C LEU A 391 18.15 -8.59 17.29
N ASN A 392 19.26 -9.15 16.79
CA ASN A 392 20.60 -8.57 17.01
C ASN A 392 20.72 -7.20 16.34
N THR A 393 20.41 -6.14 17.06
CA THR A 393 20.29 -4.81 16.46
C THR A 393 21.54 -4.04 16.71
N LYS A 394 22.25 -3.87 15.60
CA LYS A 394 23.56 -3.28 15.53
C LYS A 394 24.60 -4.24 16.15
N TYR A 395 25.67 -4.48 15.41
CA TYR A 395 26.98 -4.49 16.04
C TYR A 395 26.96 -3.35 17.06
N ARG A 396 27.32 -3.56 18.33
CA ARG A 396 27.55 -2.44 19.25
C ARG A 396 28.68 -1.60 18.64
N GLN A 397 28.32 -0.71 17.73
CA GLN A 397 29.29 0.10 17.01
C GLN A 397 29.55 1.27 17.92
N ASN A 398 30.63 1.14 18.69
CA ASN A 398 31.36 2.28 19.19
C ASN A 398 31.52 3.28 18.03
N TRP A 399 31.61 4.57 18.36
CA TRP A 399 31.66 5.63 17.36
C TRP A 399 32.72 5.39 16.25
N SER A 400 33.86 4.79 16.62
CA SER A 400 34.91 4.32 15.70
C SER A 400 34.41 3.31 14.65
N PHE A 401 33.66 2.29 15.05
CA PHE A 401 33.09 1.33 14.09
C PHE A 401 32.08 2.00 13.15
N LYS A 402 31.24 2.93 13.65
CA LYS A 402 30.33 3.67 12.77
C LYS A 402 31.11 4.45 11.72
N ILE A 403 32.14 5.19 12.14
CA ILE A 403 33.01 5.95 11.23
C ILE A 403 33.60 5.02 10.17
N PHE A 404 34.14 3.86 10.58
CA PHE A 404 34.72 2.88 9.66
C PHE A 404 33.71 2.36 8.62
N TYR A 405 32.49 1.97 9.03
CA TYR A 405 31.50 1.49 8.08
C TYR A 405 31.00 2.60 7.14
N TYR A 406 30.82 3.83 7.65
CA TYR A 406 30.44 4.95 6.80
C TYR A 406 31.56 5.36 5.84
N SER A 407 32.83 5.29 6.26
CA SER A 407 33.96 5.58 5.37
C SER A 407 34.09 4.51 4.28
N MET A 408 34.02 3.22 4.63
CA MET A 408 33.97 2.12 3.65
C MET A 408 32.84 2.30 2.64
N PHE A 409 31.64 2.66 3.12
CA PHE A 409 30.50 2.90 2.24
C PHE A 409 30.69 4.14 1.35
N THR A 410 31.31 5.21 1.87
CA THR A 410 31.63 6.41 1.10
C THR A 410 32.67 6.11 0.02
N ILE A 411 33.71 5.34 0.35
CA ILE A 411 34.71 4.86 -0.59
C ILE A 411 34.05 4.04 -1.70
N LEU A 412 33.12 3.14 -1.36
CA LEU A 412 32.36 2.38 -2.36
C LEU A 412 31.56 3.29 -3.29
N TYR A 413 30.93 4.35 -2.77
CA TYR A 413 30.24 5.36 -3.59
C TYR A 413 31.21 6.06 -4.55
N ILE A 414 32.36 6.51 -4.06
CA ILE A 414 33.38 7.18 -4.87
C ILE A 414 33.89 6.25 -5.97
N ILE A 415 34.18 4.99 -5.64
CA ILE A 415 34.65 4.00 -6.62
C ILE A 415 33.58 3.75 -7.68
N VAL A 416 32.33 3.48 -7.29
CA VAL A 416 31.26 3.14 -8.23
C VAL A 416 30.89 4.32 -9.12
N PHE A 417 30.60 5.49 -8.54
CA PHE A 417 30.25 6.67 -9.34
C PHE A 417 31.45 7.25 -10.09
N GLY A 418 32.64 7.22 -9.51
CA GLY A 418 33.88 7.64 -10.15
C GLY A 418 34.18 6.80 -11.40
N ALA A 419 34.06 5.47 -11.31
CA ALA A 419 34.23 4.59 -12.46
C ALA A 419 33.21 4.89 -13.57
N ILE A 420 31.94 5.13 -13.21
CA ILE A 420 30.90 5.50 -14.19
C ILE A 420 31.23 6.86 -14.83
N ILE A 421 31.59 7.87 -14.04
CA ILE A 421 31.91 9.23 -14.54
C ILE A 421 33.13 9.20 -15.46
N VAL A 422 34.18 8.46 -15.11
CA VAL A 422 35.35 8.27 -15.99
C VAL A 422 34.95 7.58 -17.28
N GLY A 423 34.11 6.55 -17.21
CA GLY A 423 33.54 5.89 -18.40
C GLY A 423 32.74 6.85 -19.28
N LEU A 424 31.88 7.69 -18.69
CA LEU A 424 31.10 8.71 -19.41
C LEU A 424 32.01 9.76 -20.06
N ARG A 425 33.06 10.20 -19.37
CA ARG A 425 34.03 11.17 -19.92
C ARG A 425 34.78 10.59 -21.12
N ASN A 426 35.16 9.32 -21.07
CA ASN A 426 35.80 8.62 -22.19
C ASN A 426 34.85 8.42 -23.38
N LEU A 427 33.55 8.57 -23.18
CA LEU A 427 32.50 8.57 -24.21
C LEU A 427 32.07 9.99 -24.60
N GLU A 428 32.84 11.01 -24.22
CA GLU A 428 32.63 12.42 -24.56
C GLU A 428 31.30 13.01 -24.05
N PHE A 429 30.77 12.47 -22.94
CA PHE A 429 29.61 13.07 -22.29
C PHE A 429 29.95 14.43 -21.69
N ASN A 430 29.16 15.44 -22.05
CA ASN A 430 29.18 16.72 -21.35
C ASN A 430 28.56 16.60 -19.94
N LEU A 431 28.74 17.63 -19.11
CA LEU A 431 28.29 17.64 -17.73
C LEU A 431 26.77 17.44 -17.58
N LEU A 432 25.96 18.08 -18.43
CA LEU A 432 24.49 17.99 -18.40
C LEU A 432 24.03 16.58 -18.79
N SER A 433 24.46 16.09 -19.94
CA SER A 433 24.13 14.77 -20.47
C SER A 433 24.61 13.67 -19.50
N GLY A 434 25.79 13.82 -18.89
CA GLY A 434 26.31 12.91 -17.87
C GLY A 434 25.50 12.94 -16.56
N ALA A 435 25.09 14.12 -16.08
CA ALA A 435 24.24 14.25 -14.91
C ALA A 435 22.86 13.60 -15.14
N LEU A 436 22.25 13.82 -16.30
CA LEU A 436 21.00 13.18 -16.69
C LEU A 436 21.15 11.66 -16.83
N PHE A 437 22.27 11.18 -17.39
CA PHE A 437 22.58 9.74 -17.42
C PHE A 437 22.57 9.13 -16.02
N LEU A 438 23.32 9.72 -15.07
CA LEU A 438 23.40 9.23 -13.69
C LEU A 438 22.04 9.27 -12.98
N PHE A 439 21.25 10.31 -13.22
CA PHE A 439 19.88 10.41 -12.73
C PHE A 439 19.02 9.23 -13.20
N PHE A 440 18.98 8.96 -14.50
CA PHE A 440 18.21 7.85 -15.04
C PHE A 440 18.75 6.48 -14.65
N LEU A 441 20.08 6.30 -14.62
CA LEU A 441 20.73 5.08 -14.15
C LEU A 441 20.26 4.72 -12.73
N THR A 442 20.28 5.70 -11.81
CA THR A 442 19.87 5.47 -10.42
C THR A 442 18.36 5.22 -10.31
N MET A 443 17.54 5.98 -11.05
CA MET A 443 16.07 5.83 -11.07
C MET A 443 15.64 4.46 -11.62
N VAL A 444 16.18 4.05 -12.77
CA VAL A 444 15.94 2.74 -13.39
C VAL A 444 16.39 1.62 -12.46
N SER A 445 17.59 1.72 -11.87
CA SER A 445 18.10 0.72 -10.94
C SER A 445 17.21 0.56 -9.71
N PHE A 446 16.63 1.65 -9.21
CA PHE A 446 15.67 1.58 -8.12
C PHE A 446 14.34 0.94 -8.54
N PHE A 447 13.82 1.29 -9.72
CA PHE A 447 12.61 0.65 -10.26
C PHE A 447 12.81 -0.85 -10.52
N ALA A 448 13.96 -1.22 -11.09
CA ALA A 448 14.41 -2.60 -11.23
C ALA A 448 14.33 -3.37 -9.89
N LEU A 449 14.87 -2.81 -8.80
CA LEU A 449 14.77 -3.42 -7.47
C LEU A 449 13.30 -3.51 -7.00
N LYS A 450 12.49 -2.48 -7.24
CA LYS A 450 11.07 -2.48 -6.89
C LYS A 450 10.30 -3.60 -7.61
N ILE A 451 10.51 -3.79 -8.91
CA ILE A 451 9.87 -4.87 -9.69
C ILE A 451 10.38 -6.24 -9.24
N ARG A 452 11.68 -6.39 -8.97
CA ARG A 452 12.26 -7.63 -8.45
C ARG A 452 11.66 -8.03 -7.10
N ASN A 453 11.32 -7.07 -6.24
CA ASN A 453 10.65 -7.36 -4.96
C ASN A 453 9.24 -7.91 -5.15
N THR A 454 8.49 -7.47 -6.18
CA THR A 454 7.18 -8.06 -6.52
C THR A 454 7.30 -9.55 -6.86
N ALA A 455 8.38 -9.96 -7.53
CA ALA A 455 8.61 -11.37 -7.85
C ALA A 455 8.90 -12.25 -6.63
N LYS A 456 9.32 -11.65 -5.51
CA LYS A 456 9.61 -12.35 -4.26
C LYS A 456 8.36 -12.54 -3.38
N GLU A 457 7.19 -12.04 -3.79
CA GLU A 457 5.99 -12.00 -2.96
C GLU A 457 5.52 -13.39 -2.47
N TYR A 458 5.69 -14.44 -3.27
CA TYR A 458 5.35 -15.83 -2.92
C TYR A 458 6.58 -16.73 -2.83
N LYS A 459 7.77 -16.15 -2.61
CA LYS A 459 9.01 -16.92 -2.52
C LYS A 459 9.32 -17.21 -1.06
N VAL A 460 9.22 -18.48 -0.67
CA VAL A 460 9.58 -19.00 0.66
C VAL A 460 11.05 -19.39 0.69
N LEU A 461 11.53 -20.10 -0.32
CA LEU A 461 12.90 -20.61 -0.34
C LEU A 461 13.91 -19.51 -0.71
N GLN A 462 14.84 -19.23 0.19
CA GLN A 462 16.00 -18.39 -0.10
C GLN A 462 17.04 -19.25 -0.82
N ARG A 463 17.30 -18.95 -2.11
CA ARG A 463 18.43 -19.56 -2.83
C ARG A 463 19.73 -19.00 -2.27
N LYS A 464 20.73 -19.86 -2.10
CA LYS A 464 22.10 -19.44 -1.81
C LYS A 464 22.54 -18.47 -2.92
N VAL A 465 23.02 -17.30 -2.51
CA VAL A 465 23.54 -16.29 -3.44
C VAL A 465 24.88 -16.79 -3.95
N GLY A 466 25.02 -16.98 -5.26
CA GLY A 466 26.32 -17.30 -5.86
C GLY A 466 27.29 -16.12 -5.80
N LEU A 467 28.59 -16.38 -5.91
CA LEU A 467 29.64 -15.35 -5.79
C LEU A 467 29.44 -14.18 -6.78
N ILE A 468 29.08 -14.47 -8.03
CA ILE A 468 28.83 -13.44 -9.06
C ILE A 468 27.66 -12.53 -8.65
N ALA A 469 26.56 -13.14 -8.18
CA ALA A 469 25.39 -12.38 -7.74
C ALA A 469 25.71 -11.50 -6.51
N PHE A 470 26.58 -11.97 -5.62
CA PHE A 470 27.07 -11.18 -4.48
C PHE A 470 27.81 -9.91 -4.93
N PHE A 471 28.73 -10.01 -5.90
CA PHE A 471 29.45 -8.84 -6.40
C PHE A 471 28.54 -7.86 -7.16
N ILE A 472 27.61 -8.37 -7.98
CA ILE A 472 26.60 -7.52 -8.66
C ILE A 472 25.75 -6.78 -7.62
N ASP A 473 25.27 -7.47 -6.59
CA ASP A 473 24.51 -6.84 -5.52
C ASP A 473 25.40 -5.80 -4.78
N PHE A 474 26.65 -6.13 -4.47
CA PHE A 474 27.58 -5.22 -3.78
C PHE A 474 27.84 -3.91 -4.54
N PHE A 475 28.19 -3.97 -5.83
CA PHE A 475 28.47 -2.77 -6.62
C PHE A 475 27.21 -2.01 -7.07
N SER A 476 26.06 -2.67 -7.13
CA SER A 476 24.78 -1.98 -7.43
C SER A 476 24.20 -1.23 -6.22
N LEU A 477 24.65 -1.51 -4.99
CA LEU A 477 24.13 -0.89 -3.77
C LEU A 477 24.17 0.65 -3.80
N PRO A 478 25.29 1.33 -4.15
CA PRO A 478 25.33 2.79 -4.24
C PRO A 478 24.31 3.37 -5.24
N ILE A 479 24.20 2.76 -6.41
CA ILE A 479 23.32 3.19 -7.51
C ILE A 479 21.86 3.09 -7.07
N VAL A 480 21.47 1.93 -6.53
CA VAL A 480 20.11 1.67 -6.06
C VAL A 480 19.75 2.52 -4.85
N SER A 481 20.70 2.73 -3.94
CA SER A 481 20.52 3.58 -2.75
C SER A 481 20.31 5.05 -3.13
N ALA A 482 21.08 5.58 -4.09
CA ALA A 482 20.88 6.92 -4.64
C ALA A 482 19.49 7.05 -5.31
N GLY A 483 19.11 6.07 -6.12
CA GLY A 483 17.79 6.04 -6.77
C GLY A 483 16.62 5.99 -5.77
N ARG A 484 16.78 5.21 -4.69
CA ARG A 484 15.81 5.18 -3.58
C ARG A 484 15.69 6.55 -2.93
N TRP A 485 16.81 7.20 -2.64
CA TRP A 485 16.81 8.54 -2.03
C TRP A 485 16.06 9.55 -2.92
N LEU A 486 16.39 9.60 -4.21
CA LEU A 486 15.70 10.45 -5.19
C LEU A 486 14.19 10.18 -5.19
N SER A 487 13.79 8.93 -5.43
CA SER A 487 12.38 8.55 -5.51
C SER A 487 11.59 8.91 -4.23
N THR A 488 12.19 8.74 -3.05
CA THR A 488 11.52 9.09 -1.78
C THR A 488 11.37 10.60 -1.54
N LYS A 489 12.29 11.43 -2.08
CA LYS A 489 12.21 12.89 -1.97
C LYS A 489 11.22 13.47 -2.98
N PHE A 490 11.24 13.01 -4.23
CA PHE A 490 10.30 13.45 -5.27
C PHE A 490 8.85 13.05 -4.97
N LYS A 491 8.60 11.94 -4.25
CA LYS A 491 7.25 11.56 -3.79
C LYS A 491 6.57 12.61 -2.90
N LYS A 492 7.33 13.48 -2.22
CA LYS A 492 6.77 14.57 -1.39
C LYS A 492 6.22 15.73 -2.20
N ILE A 493 6.62 15.85 -3.47
CA ILE A 493 6.12 16.85 -4.41
C ILE A 493 4.96 16.17 -5.15
N ASN A 494 3.84 15.97 -4.44
CA ASN A 494 2.65 15.32 -5.01
C ASN A 494 1.86 16.31 -5.89
N VAL A 495 2.56 17.08 -6.73
CA VAL A 495 1.99 18.13 -7.59
C VAL A 495 0.95 17.52 -8.53
N PHE A 496 1.20 16.32 -9.04
CA PHE A 496 0.23 15.61 -9.87
C PHE A 496 -1.07 15.30 -9.12
N ALA A 497 -1.00 14.77 -7.89
CA ALA A 497 -2.20 14.52 -7.10
C ALA A 497 -2.91 15.83 -6.72
N PHE A 498 -2.17 16.88 -6.39
CA PHE A 498 -2.75 18.19 -6.11
C PHE A 498 -3.52 18.74 -7.33
N VAL A 499 -2.95 18.64 -8.53
CA VAL A 499 -3.62 19.05 -9.77
C VAL A 499 -4.88 18.20 -9.99
N MET A 500 -4.78 16.88 -9.88
CA MET A 500 -5.95 16.00 -10.02
C MET A 500 -7.05 16.34 -9.00
N ASP A 501 -6.70 16.49 -7.72
CA ASP A 501 -7.68 16.64 -6.64
C ASP A 501 -8.34 18.04 -6.62
N TYR A 502 -7.57 19.11 -6.85
CA TYR A 502 -8.08 20.48 -6.70
C TYR A 502 -8.42 21.17 -8.03
N ILE A 503 -7.68 20.88 -9.10
CA ILE A 503 -7.91 21.55 -10.40
C ILE A 503 -8.92 20.77 -11.24
N ILE A 504 -8.95 19.44 -11.13
CA ILE A 504 -9.82 18.60 -11.98
C ILE A 504 -11.02 18.06 -11.17
N GLU A 505 -10.78 17.33 -10.08
CA GLU A 505 -11.82 16.61 -9.34
C GLU A 505 -12.86 17.54 -8.71
N ALA A 506 -12.41 18.60 -8.04
CA ALA A 506 -13.31 19.49 -7.32
C ALA A 506 -14.30 20.23 -8.27
N PRO A 507 -13.86 20.89 -9.36
CA PRO A 507 -14.79 21.48 -10.34
C PRO A 507 -15.66 20.44 -11.03
N PHE A 508 -15.10 19.29 -11.39
CA PHE A 508 -15.83 18.21 -12.06
C PHE A 508 -17.01 17.71 -11.22
N LYS A 509 -16.82 17.43 -9.92
CA LYS A 509 -17.92 16.94 -9.08
C LYS A 509 -19.02 17.98 -8.84
N ILE A 510 -18.68 19.27 -8.79
CA ILE A 510 -19.68 20.35 -8.70
C ILE A 510 -20.54 20.36 -9.97
N PHE A 511 -19.91 20.26 -11.14
CA PHE A 511 -20.62 20.18 -12.41
C PHE A 511 -21.57 18.98 -12.47
N ILE A 512 -21.11 17.80 -12.03
CA ILE A 512 -21.96 16.60 -11.96
C ILE A 512 -23.17 16.81 -11.03
N ALA A 513 -22.97 17.39 -9.83
CA ALA A 513 -24.06 17.63 -8.90
C ALA A 513 -25.13 18.57 -9.49
N ILE A 514 -24.72 19.66 -10.14
CA ILE A 514 -25.64 20.60 -10.80
C ILE A 514 -26.39 19.92 -11.95
N PHE A 515 -25.68 19.10 -12.75
CA PHE A 515 -26.29 18.41 -13.87
C PHE A 515 -27.36 17.41 -13.42
N GLU A 516 -27.14 16.73 -12.30
CA GLU A 516 -28.14 15.81 -11.74
C GLU A 516 -29.33 16.53 -11.12
N GLU A 517 -29.14 17.64 -10.41
CA GLU A 517 -30.27 18.47 -9.94
C GLU A 517 -31.13 18.94 -11.13
N TRP A 518 -30.49 19.30 -12.25
CA TRP A 518 -31.19 19.66 -13.47
C TRP A 518 -31.94 18.49 -14.11
N LEU A 519 -31.35 17.29 -14.15
CA LEU A 519 -32.01 16.09 -14.67
C LEU A 519 -33.18 15.63 -13.80
N GLY A 520 -33.02 15.68 -12.48
CA GLY A 520 -34.10 15.40 -11.52
C GLY A 520 -35.27 16.34 -11.74
N PHE A 521 -34.98 17.64 -11.86
CA PHE A 521 -36.00 18.64 -12.21
C PHE A 521 -36.69 18.33 -13.55
N LEU A 522 -35.96 17.95 -14.60
CA LEU A 522 -36.57 17.59 -15.89
C LEU A 522 -37.49 16.37 -15.79
N LYS A 523 -37.12 15.39 -14.96
CA LYS A 523 -37.91 14.20 -14.72
C LYS A 523 -39.19 14.54 -13.95
N ASP A 524 -39.09 15.35 -12.89
CA ASP A 524 -40.26 15.83 -12.14
C ASP A 524 -41.22 16.60 -13.05
N GLN A 525 -40.69 17.48 -13.92
CA GLN A 525 -41.50 18.18 -14.91
C GLN A 525 -42.17 17.21 -15.89
N LYS A 526 -41.44 16.19 -16.37
CA LYS A 526 -41.98 15.18 -17.25
C LYS A 526 -43.10 14.37 -16.58
N ASP A 527 -42.89 13.91 -15.35
CA ASP A 527 -43.88 13.11 -14.61
C ASP A 527 -45.14 13.93 -14.31
N ASN A 528 -44.99 15.21 -13.99
CA ASN A 528 -46.13 16.13 -13.85
C ASN A 528 -46.94 16.27 -15.16
N MET A 529 -46.29 16.27 -16.32
CA MET A 529 -46.96 16.33 -17.63
C MET A 529 -47.69 15.03 -18.02
N TYR A 530 -47.43 13.89 -17.37
CA TYR A 530 -48.16 12.64 -17.59
C TYR A 530 -49.30 12.42 -16.57
N HIS A 531 -49.37 13.26 -15.53
CA HIS A 531 -50.38 13.21 -14.48
C HIS A 531 -51.46 14.32 -14.62
N GLU A 532 -51.34 15.17 -15.64
CA GLU A 532 -52.43 15.97 -16.22
C GLU A 532 -53.07 15.24 -17.41
#